data_AF-A0AAV9WC62-F1
#
_entry.id   AF-A0AAV9WC62-F1
#
_cell.length_a   1.000
_cell.length_b   1.000
_cell.length_c   1.000
_cell.angle_alpha   90.00
_cell.angle_beta   90.00
_cell.angle_gamma   90.00
#
_symmetry.space_group_name_H-M   'P 1'
#
loop_
_entity.id
_entity.type
_entity.pdbx_description
1 polymer ?
#
loop_
_entity_poly.entity_id
_entity_poly.type
_entity_poly.pdbx_seq_one_letter_code
_entity_poly.pdbx_strand_id
1 'polypeptide(L)'
;MQFGKALGTACSTFAVTNIDDLFVLVTFFTESSVNKNLTPLKIAIGQYVGFTVIIIISMIGFGVAQAISSEPIGFLGLLPIMMGVWGILALIFPPGPDEEEEEEVGNVKAAGIRSILKVASITIMNGGDNIGTYIPLFSQAEGTEIAVYVVTYYVLLGVWFLVAFLIMKQKRIVEIAQKYARVVVPLLYVGLGIFIVIKSHCYPWSIERIDERFLGGPGKAILGTLTAIILALCISTMVWFRMRKRAANQHTTAGTDVEFQREDTIRESGTSRSGLRESDISVAGIDEKSMGGTEVLSIVESKGR
;
A
#
# COMPACT_ATOMS: atom_id res chain seq x y z
N MET A 1 -32.60 1.73 -18.13
CA MET A 1 -31.13 1.55 -18.09
C MET A 1 -30.44 2.15 -19.31
N GLN A 2 -29.52 3.09 -19.13
CA GLN A 2 -28.65 3.60 -20.21
C GLN A 2 -27.32 2.84 -20.20
N PHE A 3 -27.27 1.69 -20.88
CA PHE A 3 -26.14 0.75 -20.82
C PHE A 3 -24.77 1.43 -21.02
N GLY A 4 -24.66 2.35 -21.99
CA GLY A 4 -23.41 3.09 -22.23
C GLY A 4 -22.96 3.95 -21.04
N LYS A 5 -23.89 4.55 -20.28
CA LYS A 5 -23.54 5.29 -19.06
C LYS A 5 -23.10 4.35 -17.95
N ALA A 6 -23.80 3.23 -17.75
CA ALA A 6 -23.41 2.23 -16.76
C ALA A 6 -22.01 1.67 -17.06
N LEU A 7 -21.73 1.33 -18.32
CA LEU A 7 -20.41 0.88 -18.74
C LEU A 7 -19.34 1.96 -18.51
N GLY A 8 -19.63 3.21 -18.90
CA GLY A 8 -18.71 4.34 -18.69
C GLY A 8 -18.42 4.59 -17.21
N THR A 9 -19.45 4.54 -16.34
CA THR A 9 -19.29 4.60 -14.90
C THR A 9 -18.41 3.45 -14.42
N ALA A 10 -18.73 2.19 -14.76
CA ALA A 10 -17.94 1.03 -14.35
C ALA A 10 -16.46 1.13 -14.76
N CYS A 11 -16.18 1.48 -16.02
CA CYS A 11 -14.81 1.67 -16.48
C CYS A 11 -14.08 2.76 -15.69
N SER A 12 -14.77 3.88 -15.42
CA SER A 12 -14.18 5.00 -14.69
C SER A 12 -13.93 4.63 -13.23
N THR A 13 -14.91 4.07 -12.52
CA THR A 13 -14.72 3.68 -11.12
C THR A 13 -13.66 2.61 -10.97
N PHE A 14 -13.69 1.58 -11.83
CA PHE A 14 -12.68 0.54 -11.79
C PHE A 14 -11.28 1.13 -12.02
N ALA A 15 -11.11 1.99 -13.03
CA ALA A 15 -9.82 2.59 -13.29
C ALA A 15 -9.32 3.41 -12.09
N VAL A 16 -10.17 4.23 -11.49
CA VAL A 16 -9.81 5.05 -10.32
C VAL A 16 -9.38 4.19 -9.14
N THR A 17 -10.15 3.14 -8.82
CA THR A 17 -9.92 2.31 -7.63
C THR A 17 -8.91 1.18 -7.82
N ASN A 18 -8.31 1.02 -8.99
CA ASN A 18 -7.37 -0.07 -9.24
C ASN A 18 -6.03 0.44 -9.83
N ILE A 19 -5.80 1.76 -9.83
CA ILE A 19 -4.49 2.30 -10.20
C ILE A 19 -3.41 1.87 -9.20
N ASP A 20 -3.71 1.81 -7.91
CA ASP A 20 -2.73 1.38 -6.91
C ASP A 20 -2.47 -0.14 -7.01
N ASP A 21 -3.52 -0.92 -7.26
CA ASP A 21 -3.45 -2.36 -7.55
C ASP A 21 -2.53 -2.67 -8.75
N LEU A 22 -2.50 -1.80 -9.78
CA LEU A 22 -1.59 -1.95 -10.91
C LEU A 22 -0.12 -1.98 -10.46
N PHE A 23 0.27 -1.10 -9.55
CA PHE A 23 1.65 -1.01 -9.07
C PHE A 23 2.00 -2.19 -8.17
N VAL A 24 1.09 -2.59 -7.29
CA VAL A 24 1.20 -3.84 -6.52
C VAL A 24 1.40 -5.04 -7.45
N LEU A 25 0.65 -5.09 -8.55
CA LEU A 25 0.74 -6.17 -9.54
C LEU A 25 2.07 -6.18 -10.30
N VAL A 26 2.61 -5.00 -10.65
CA VAL A 26 3.96 -4.85 -11.21
C VAL A 26 5.03 -5.34 -10.24
N THR A 27 4.88 -5.08 -8.94
CA THR A 27 5.79 -5.58 -7.90
C THR A 27 5.74 -7.09 -7.81
N PHE A 28 4.55 -7.71 -7.77
CA PHE A 28 4.43 -9.17 -7.79
C PHE A 28 5.03 -9.80 -9.03
N PHE A 29 4.84 -9.18 -10.18
CA PHE A 29 5.45 -9.65 -11.41
C PHE A 29 6.98 -9.54 -11.37
N THR A 30 7.53 -8.47 -10.81
CA THR A 30 8.96 -8.31 -10.58
C THR A 30 9.50 -9.39 -9.65
N GLU A 31 8.79 -9.69 -8.56
CA GLU A 31 9.11 -10.79 -7.65
C GLU A 31 9.05 -12.16 -8.36
N SER A 32 8.05 -12.37 -9.22
CA SER A 32 7.89 -13.62 -10.00
C SER A 32 9.04 -13.87 -10.98
N SER A 33 9.71 -12.80 -11.43
CA SER A 33 10.88 -12.92 -12.30
C SER A 33 12.11 -13.49 -11.58
N VAL A 34 12.15 -13.41 -10.25
CA VAL A 34 13.28 -13.85 -9.41
C VAL A 34 12.93 -15.13 -8.63
N ASN A 35 11.66 -15.29 -8.23
CA ASN A 35 11.18 -16.40 -7.41
C ASN A 35 10.40 -17.43 -8.23
N LYS A 36 11.00 -18.60 -8.50
CA LYS A 36 10.37 -19.70 -9.26
C LYS A 36 9.06 -20.23 -8.65
N ASN A 37 8.79 -19.95 -7.37
CA ASN A 37 7.56 -20.39 -6.72
C ASN A 37 6.36 -19.47 -6.98
N LEU A 38 6.59 -18.21 -7.36
CA LEU A 38 5.55 -17.24 -7.69
C LEU A 38 5.45 -17.15 -9.21
N THR A 39 4.38 -17.68 -9.79
CA THR A 39 4.17 -17.63 -11.25
C THR A 39 3.11 -16.59 -11.60
N PRO A 40 3.14 -16.00 -12.81
CA PRO A 40 2.09 -15.12 -13.32
C PRO A 40 0.67 -15.67 -13.10
N LEU A 41 0.49 -16.98 -13.32
CA LEU A 41 -0.80 -17.63 -13.11
C LEU A 41 -1.23 -17.63 -11.64
N LYS A 42 -0.33 -17.86 -10.69
CA LYS A 42 -0.64 -17.79 -9.25
C LYS A 42 -0.98 -16.37 -8.82
N ILE A 43 -0.32 -15.36 -9.39
CA ILE A 43 -0.64 -13.96 -9.16
C ILE A 43 -2.05 -13.66 -9.69
N ALA A 44 -2.37 -14.08 -10.92
CA ALA A 44 -3.71 -13.93 -11.48
C ALA A 44 -4.77 -14.55 -10.58
N ILE A 45 -4.59 -15.82 -10.18
CA ILE A 45 -5.54 -16.53 -9.31
C ILE A 45 -5.68 -15.78 -7.97
N GLY A 46 -4.57 -15.37 -7.36
CA GLY A 46 -4.60 -14.60 -6.12
C GLY A 46 -5.40 -13.30 -6.25
N GLN A 47 -5.16 -12.54 -7.33
CA GLN A 47 -5.86 -11.29 -7.59
C GLN A 47 -7.36 -11.50 -7.81
N TYR A 48 -7.75 -12.50 -8.62
CA TYR A 48 -9.17 -12.82 -8.82
C TYR A 48 -9.84 -13.28 -7.51
N VAL A 49 -9.15 -14.05 -6.67
CA VAL A 49 -9.66 -14.47 -5.35
C VAL A 49 -9.84 -13.25 -4.43
N GLY A 50 -8.79 -12.42 -4.27
CA GLY A 50 -8.84 -11.23 -3.44
C GLY A 50 -9.90 -10.23 -3.90
N PHE A 51 -9.96 -9.97 -5.21
CA PHE A 51 -10.98 -9.10 -5.81
C PHE A 51 -12.39 -9.64 -5.63
N THR A 52 -12.58 -10.97 -5.69
CA THR A 52 -13.90 -11.57 -5.40
C THR A 52 -14.31 -11.35 -3.95
N VAL A 53 -13.38 -11.44 -2.99
CA VAL A 53 -13.65 -11.11 -1.59
C VAL A 53 -14.06 -9.64 -1.44
N ILE A 54 -13.35 -8.71 -2.10
CA ILE A 54 -13.71 -7.28 -2.13
C ILE A 54 -15.13 -7.08 -2.66
N ILE A 55 -15.49 -7.73 -3.77
CA ILE A 55 -16.84 -7.64 -4.35
C ILE A 55 -17.89 -8.20 -3.39
N ILE A 56 -17.62 -9.34 -2.72
CA ILE A 56 -18.54 -9.92 -1.74
C ILE A 56 -18.74 -8.96 -0.56
N ILE A 57 -17.66 -8.41 0.01
CA ILE A 57 -17.74 -7.44 1.11
C ILE A 57 -18.53 -6.21 0.67
N SER A 58 -18.27 -5.71 -0.54
CA SER A 58 -19.00 -4.57 -1.11
C SER A 58 -20.49 -4.88 -1.30
N MET A 59 -20.83 -6.10 -1.72
CA MET A 59 -22.21 -6.54 -1.90
C MET A 59 -22.94 -6.71 -0.57
N ILE A 60 -22.26 -7.20 0.47
CA ILE A 60 -22.78 -7.25 1.83
C ILE A 60 -23.02 -5.82 2.35
N GLY A 61 -22.07 -4.91 2.17
CA GLY A 61 -22.21 -3.50 2.54
C GLY A 61 -23.37 -2.82 1.83
N PHE A 62 -23.54 -3.10 0.53
CA PHE A 62 -24.71 -2.72 -0.24
C PHE A 62 -26.01 -3.29 0.37
N GLY A 63 -26.05 -4.59 0.69
CA GLY A 63 -27.22 -5.23 1.30
C GLY A 63 -27.62 -4.62 2.64
N VAL A 64 -26.63 -4.22 3.46
CA VAL A 64 -26.86 -3.47 4.70
C VAL A 64 -27.38 -2.06 4.41
N ALA A 65 -26.82 -1.38 3.40
CA ALA A 65 -27.27 -0.04 3.01
C ALA A 65 -28.72 -0.03 2.50
N GLN A 66 -29.18 -1.10 1.86
CA GLN A 66 -30.57 -1.25 1.40
C GLN A 66 -31.60 -1.33 2.54
N ALA A 67 -31.18 -1.59 3.78
CA ALA A 67 -32.06 -1.54 4.95
C ALA A 67 -32.39 -0.10 5.38
N ILE A 68 -31.76 0.91 4.76
CA ILE A 68 -31.91 2.34 5.04
C ILE A 68 -32.57 3.01 3.81
N SER A 69 -33.33 4.10 4.00
CA SER A 69 -33.88 4.90 2.89
C SER A 69 -32.77 5.27 1.89
N SER A 70 -33.10 5.32 0.60
CA SER A 70 -32.15 5.52 -0.50
C SER A 70 -31.39 6.84 -0.46
N GLU A 71 -31.95 7.87 0.18
CA GLU A 71 -31.44 9.24 0.10
C GLU A 71 -30.26 9.49 1.07
N PRO A 72 -30.27 9.06 2.35
CA PRO A 72 -29.09 9.10 3.23
C PRO A 72 -27.84 8.40 2.67
N ILE A 73 -28.02 7.41 1.80
CA ILE A 73 -26.92 6.62 1.22
C ILE A 73 -25.95 7.51 0.42
N GLY A 74 -26.42 8.62 -0.14
CA GLY A 74 -25.59 9.58 -0.85
C GLY A 74 -24.44 10.18 -0.04
N PHE A 75 -24.58 10.24 1.30
CA PHE A 75 -23.50 10.70 2.17
C PHE A 75 -22.30 9.75 2.19
N LEU A 76 -22.44 8.51 1.74
CA LEU A 76 -21.30 7.61 1.52
C LEU A 76 -20.34 8.15 0.44
N GLY A 77 -20.75 9.09 -0.41
CA GLY A 77 -19.85 9.82 -1.31
C GLY A 77 -18.81 10.68 -0.56
N LEU A 78 -19.01 10.95 0.73
CA LEU A 78 -17.99 11.59 1.55
C LEU A 78 -16.77 10.67 1.78
N LEU A 79 -16.91 9.34 1.74
CA LEU A 79 -15.78 8.41 1.86
C LEU A 79 -14.74 8.60 0.74
N PRO A 80 -15.08 8.53 -0.56
CA PRO A 80 -14.12 8.79 -1.63
C PRO A 80 -13.60 10.23 -1.61
N ILE A 81 -14.39 11.22 -1.18
CA ILE A 81 -13.85 12.59 -0.95
C ILE A 81 -12.75 12.56 0.11
N MET A 82 -12.97 11.84 1.21
CA MET A 82 -11.97 11.71 2.28
C MET A 82 -10.70 11.00 1.81
N MET A 83 -10.81 9.94 1.01
CA MET A 83 -9.66 9.26 0.40
C MET A 83 -8.88 10.22 -0.51
N GLY A 84 -9.59 10.99 -1.34
CA GLY A 84 -8.98 11.99 -2.21
C GLY A 84 -8.28 13.11 -1.43
N VAL A 85 -8.89 13.63 -0.37
CA VAL A 85 -8.27 14.64 0.50
C VAL A 85 -7.05 14.09 1.21
N TRP A 86 -7.10 12.84 1.69
CA TRP A 86 -5.94 12.17 2.28
C TRP A 86 -4.77 12.06 1.29
N GLY A 87 -5.05 11.67 0.05
CA GLY A 87 -4.05 11.61 -1.02
C GLY A 87 -3.44 12.99 -1.35
N ILE A 88 -4.27 14.04 -1.40
CA ILE A 88 -3.78 15.43 -1.58
C ILE A 88 -2.90 15.84 -0.41
N LEU A 89 -3.27 15.48 0.82
CA LEU A 89 -2.51 15.80 2.02
C LEU A 89 -1.15 15.09 2.02
N ALA A 90 -1.06 13.88 1.47
CA ALA A 90 0.20 13.18 1.26
C ALA A 90 1.12 13.88 0.23
N LEU A 91 0.56 14.65 -0.71
CA LEU A 91 1.35 15.48 -1.64
C LEU A 91 1.90 16.75 -0.97
N ILE A 92 1.11 17.36 -0.07
CA ILE A 92 1.49 18.59 0.65
C ILE A 92 2.49 18.27 1.77
N PHE A 93 2.28 17.15 2.45
CA PHE A 93 3.12 16.64 3.53
C PHE A 93 3.69 15.27 3.12
N PRO A 94 4.77 15.25 2.31
CA PRO A 94 5.35 14.02 1.82
C PRO A 94 5.80 13.11 2.97
N PRO A 95 5.63 11.78 2.84
CA PRO A 95 6.14 10.81 3.81
C PRO A 95 7.66 10.98 3.99
N GLY A 96 8.19 10.65 5.17
CA GLY A 96 9.64 10.46 5.31
C GLY A 96 10.15 9.33 4.39
N PRO A 97 11.46 9.28 4.07
CA PRO A 97 12.04 8.23 3.22
C PRO A 97 11.72 6.81 3.73
N ASP A 98 11.58 6.65 5.05
CA ASP A 98 11.34 5.37 5.72
C ASP A 98 9.87 4.90 5.64
N GLU A 99 8.94 5.75 5.19
CA GLU A 99 7.50 5.41 5.05
C GLU A 99 7.16 4.77 3.69
N GLU A 100 7.95 5.03 2.64
CA GLU A 100 7.71 4.44 1.31
C GLU A 100 8.15 2.96 1.26
N GLU A 101 8.96 2.50 2.23
CA GLU A 101 9.45 1.13 2.34
C GLU A 101 8.59 0.23 3.26
N GLU A 102 7.62 0.77 4.01
CA GLU A 102 6.75 -0.01 4.92
C GLU A 102 5.75 -0.95 4.19
N GLU A 103 5.63 -0.84 2.86
CA GLU A 103 4.99 -1.89 2.03
C GLU A 103 5.99 -2.99 1.63
N GLU A 104 6.99 -3.27 2.49
CA GLU A 104 7.86 -4.42 2.33
C GLU A 104 7.03 -5.70 2.39
N VAL A 105 6.80 -6.23 1.20
CA VAL A 105 6.20 -7.53 0.92
C VAL A 105 6.94 -8.59 1.74
N GLY A 106 6.36 -8.96 2.89
CA GLY A 106 6.92 -9.91 3.85
C GLY A 106 7.57 -11.12 3.15
N ASN A 107 8.90 -11.16 3.20
CA ASN A 107 9.72 -12.14 2.53
C ASN A 107 9.67 -13.47 3.29
N VAL A 108 8.56 -14.21 3.14
CA VAL A 108 8.48 -15.61 3.55
C VAL A 108 8.43 -16.46 2.29
N LYS A 109 9.43 -17.33 2.11
CA LYS A 109 9.52 -18.32 1.03
C LYS A 109 8.29 -19.25 1.05
N ALA A 110 7.20 -18.82 0.42
CA ALA A 110 5.92 -19.50 0.43
C ALA A 110 5.78 -20.39 -0.81
N ALA A 111 5.69 -21.70 -0.61
CA ALA A 111 5.43 -22.67 -1.67
C ALA A 111 3.94 -22.70 -2.05
N GLY A 112 3.65 -22.73 -3.35
CA GLY A 112 2.33 -23.09 -3.91
C GLY A 112 1.18 -22.16 -3.49
N ILE A 113 0.22 -22.72 -2.77
CA ILE A 113 -1.04 -22.07 -2.33
C ILE A 113 -0.77 -20.84 -1.45
N ARG A 114 0.33 -20.85 -0.68
CA ARG A 114 0.70 -19.69 0.15
C ARG A 114 1.02 -18.45 -0.68
N SER A 115 1.52 -18.62 -1.92
CA SER A 115 1.76 -17.50 -2.83
C SER A 115 0.45 -16.89 -3.35
N ILE A 116 -0.56 -17.72 -3.61
CA ILE A 116 -1.91 -17.27 -4.03
C ILE A 116 -2.57 -16.53 -2.87
N LEU A 117 -2.51 -17.08 -1.66
CA LEU A 117 -3.05 -16.43 -0.45
C LEU A 117 -2.32 -15.13 -0.14
N LYS A 118 -0.99 -15.07 -0.31
CA LYS A 118 -0.20 -13.83 -0.17
C LYS A 118 -0.75 -12.74 -1.09
N VAL A 119 -0.89 -13.05 -2.38
CA VAL A 119 -1.41 -12.08 -3.37
C VAL A 119 -2.83 -11.68 -2.99
N ALA A 120 -3.73 -12.63 -2.74
CA ALA A 120 -5.11 -12.36 -2.38
C ALA A 120 -5.24 -11.49 -1.11
N SER A 121 -4.44 -11.76 -0.08
CA SER A 121 -4.43 -10.97 1.15
C SER A 121 -3.97 -9.54 0.89
N ILE A 122 -2.93 -9.35 0.08
CA ILE A 122 -2.44 -8.01 -0.28
C ILE A 122 -3.49 -7.28 -1.12
N THR A 123 -4.15 -7.95 -2.07
CA THR A 123 -5.29 -7.38 -2.81
C THR A 123 -6.39 -6.90 -1.86
N ILE A 124 -6.79 -7.72 -0.87
CA ILE A 124 -7.84 -7.35 0.09
C ILE A 124 -7.41 -6.17 0.97
N MET A 125 -6.15 -6.15 1.41
CA MET A 125 -5.61 -5.06 2.21
C MET A 125 -5.58 -3.74 1.42
N ASN A 126 -5.22 -3.80 0.13
CA ASN A 126 -5.19 -2.63 -0.73
C ASN A 126 -6.60 -2.18 -1.14
N GLY A 127 -7.52 -3.12 -1.34
CA GLY A 127 -8.86 -2.82 -1.85
C GLY A 127 -9.84 -2.20 -0.86
N GLY A 128 -9.34 -1.54 0.19
CA GLY A 128 -10.17 -0.73 1.08
C GLY A 128 -10.85 0.43 0.33
N ASP A 129 -10.17 1.02 -0.65
CA ASP A 129 -10.68 2.07 -1.51
C ASP A 129 -11.73 1.54 -2.52
N ASN A 130 -11.57 0.31 -3.03
CA ASN A 130 -12.57 -0.41 -3.79
C ASN A 130 -13.84 -0.59 -2.94
N ILE A 131 -13.72 -1.12 -1.72
CA ILE A 131 -14.87 -1.34 -0.83
C ILE A 131 -15.57 -0.01 -0.52
N GLY A 132 -14.80 1.02 -0.12
CA GLY A 132 -15.32 2.34 0.21
C GLY A 132 -16.00 3.05 -0.96
N THR A 133 -15.69 2.67 -2.20
CA THR A 133 -16.26 3.24 -3.42
C THR A 133 -17.40 2.39 -3.99
N TYR A 134 -17.28 1.08 -3.96
CA TYR A 134 -18.25 0.17 -4.58
C TYR A 134 -19.54 0.09 -3.77
N ILE A 135 -19.48 0.13 -2.43
CA ILE A 135 -20.67 0.17 -1.57
C ILE A 135 -21.61 1.35 -1.96
N PRO A 136 -21.16 2.62 -1.95
CA PRO A 136 -22.00 3.75 -2.36
C PRO A 136 -22.46 3.72 -3.82
N LEU A 137 -21.67 3.08 -4.69
CA LEU A 137 -22.01 2.98 -6.10
C LEU A 137 -23.13 1.95 -6.33
N PHE A 138 -23.02 0.77 -5.71
CA PHE A 138 -24.00 -0.31 -5.85
C PHE A 138 -25.35 0.06 -5.23
N SER A 139 -25.34 0.80 -4.12
CA SER A 139 -26.57 1.27 -3.47
C SER A 139 -27.34 2.33 -4.25
N GLN A 140 -26.73 2.94 -5.26
CA GLN A 140 -27.38 3.92 -6.15
C GLN A 140 -27.64 3.36 -7.55
N ALA A 141 -27.41 2.07 -7.76
CA ALA A 141 -27.54 1.41 -9.04
C ALA A 141 -28.72 0.43 -9.03
N GLU A 142 -29.39 0.30 -10.17
CA GLU A 142 -30.40 -0.75 -10.33
C GLU A 142 -29.72 -2.13 -10.34
N GLY A 143 -30.44 -3.20 -9.97
CA GLY A 143 -29.86 -4.56 -9.94
C GLY A 143 -29.21 -4.99 -11.27
N THR A 144 -29.79 -4.58 -12.41
CA THR A 144 -29.20 -4.80 -13.73
C THR A 144 -27.92 -3.98 -13.95
N GLU A 145 -27.81 -2.78 -13.39
CA GLU A 145 -26.60 -1.94 -13.45
C GLU A 145 -25.47 -2.54 -12.63
N ILE A 146 -25.77 -3.07 -11.44
CA ILE A 146 -24.81 -3.80 -10.60
C ILE A 146 -24.24 -4.99 -11.36
N ALA A 147 -25.07 -5.77 -12.06
CA ALA A 147 -24.60 -6.89 -12.87
C ALA A 147 -23.61 -6.45 -13.97
N VAL A 148 -23.91 -5.34 -14.66
CA VAL A 148 -23.01 -4.74 -15.66
C VAL A 148 -21.70 -4.29 -15.02
N TYR A 149 -21.75 -3.67 -13.83
CA TYR A 149 -20.55 -3.24 -13.11
C TYR A 149 -19.66 -4.44 -12.77
N VAL A 150 -20.22 -5.48 -12.15
CA VAL A 150 -19.47 -6.67 -11.73
C VAL A 150 -18.82 -7.37 -12.93
N VAL A 151 -19.57 -7.59 -14.02
CA VAL A 151 -19.01 -8.21 -15.24
C VAL A 151 -17.90 -7.35 -15.83
N THR A 152 -18.11 -6.04 -15.93
CA THR A 152 -17.11 -5.10 -16.45
C THR A 152 -15.86 -5.10 -15.58
N TYR A 153 -16.00 -5.13 -14.25
CA TYR A 153 -14.88 -5.16 -13.31
C TYR A 153 -14.00 -6.39 -13.50
N TYR A 154 -14.58 -7.59 -13.66
CA TYR A 154 -13.78 -8.79 -13.90
C TYR A 154 -13.08 -8.80 -15.27
N VAL A 155 -13.70 -8.21 -16.30
CA VAL A 155 -13.05 -8.02 -17.60
C VAL A 155 -11.88 -7.05 -17.48
N LEU A 156 -12.09 -5.90 -16.85
CA LEU A 156 -11.05 -4.89 -16.64
C LEU A 156 -9.94 -5.37 -15.71
N LEU A 157 -10.23 -6.21 -14.73
CA LEU A 157 -9.22 -6.86 -13.90
C LEU A 157 -8.25 -7.68 -14.75
N GLY A 158 -8.78 -8.44 -15.73
CA GLY A 158 -7.96 -9.18 -16.70
C GLY A 158 -7.15 -8.25 -17.62
N VAL A 159 -7.73 -7.14 -18.05
CA VAL A 159 -7.02 -6.12 -18.85
C VAL A 159 -5.88 -5.51 -18.04
N TRP A 160 -6.11 -5.12 -16.79
CA TRP A 160 -5.08 -4.56 -15.92
C TRP A 160 -3.98 -5.56 -15.61
N PHE A 161 -4.33 -6.84 -15.45
CA PHE A 161 -3.34 -7.91 -15.33
C PHE A 161 -2.42 -7.97 -16.54
N LEU A 162 -2.97 -7.90 -17.75
CA LEU A 162 -2.18 -7.85 -18.97
C LEU A 162 -1.32 -6.58 -19.05
N VAL A 163 -1.88 -5.42 -18.71
CA VAL A 163 -1.17 -4.14 -18.71
C VAL A 163 0.01 -4.18 -17.73
N ALA A 164 -0.18 -4.65 -16.51
CA ALA A 164 0.88 -4.83 -15.52
C ALA A 164 1.99 -5.76 -16.03
N PHE A 165 1.61 -6.89 -16.64
CA PHE A 165 2.54 -7.85 -17.22
C PHE A 165 3.35 -7.27 -18.39
N LEU A 166 2.78 -6.33 -19.15
CA LEU A 166 3.49 -5.65 -20.24
C LEU A 166 4.42 -4.55 -19.70
N ILE A 167 3.96 -3.78 -18.71
CA ILE A 167 4.69 -2.64 -18.16
C ILE A 167 5.86 -3.07 -17.27
N MET A 168 5.78 -4.22 -16.58
CA MET A 168 6.86 -4.69 -15.67
C MET A 168 8.26 -4.71 -16.31
N LYS A 169 8.34 -4.83 -17.64
CA LYS A 169 9.60 -4.90 -18.37
C LYS A 169 10.27 -3.52 -18.54
N GLN A 170 9.58 -2.44 -18.22
CA GLN A 170 9.98 -1.06 -18.50
C GLN A 170 9.93 -0.21 -17.22
N LYS A 171 10.99 -0.29 -16.38
CA LYS A 171 11.08 0.46 -15.11
C LYS A 171 10.78 1.96 -15.25
N ARG A 172 11.26 2.57 -16.33
CA ARG A 172 11.04 4.01 -16.62
C ARG A 172 9.56 4.37 -16.82
N ILE A 173 8.77 3.46 -17.38
CA ILE A 173 7.33 3.68 -17.57
C ILE A 173 6.61 3.59 -16.21
N VAL A 174 7.00 2.64 -15.37
CA VAL A 174 6.45 2.47 -14.00
C VAL A 174 6.69 3.73 -13.17
N GLU A 175 7.93 4.21 -13.10
CA GLU A 175 8.29 5.40 -12.31
C GLU A 175 7.51 6.65 -12.75
N ILE A 176 7.40 6.85 -14.07
CA ILE A 176 6.63 7.97 -14.64
C ILE A 176 5.14 7.81 -14.31
N ALA A 177 4.58 6.61 -14.51
CA ALA A 177 3.18 6.32 -14.23
C ALA A 177 2.85 6.53 -12.74
N GLN A 178 3.71 6.08 -11.82
CA GLN A 178 3.57 6.30 -10.38
C GLN A 178 3.58 7.78 -10.02
N LYS A 179 4.49 8.56 -10.62
CA LYS A 179 4.56 10.01 -10.37
C LYS A 179 3.27 10.72 -10.79
N TYR A 180 2.70 10.36 -11.94
CA TYR A 180 1.42 10.94 -12.39
C TYR A 180 0.24 10.43 -11.57
N ALA A 181 0.16 9.12 -11.30
CA ALA A 181 -0.89 8.50 -10.49
C ALA A 181 -0.98 9.15 -9.11
N ARG A 182 0.15 9.39 -8.44
CA ARG A 182 0.25 10.04 -7.13
C ARG A 182 -0.48 11.40 -7.09
N VAL A 183 -0.54 12.12 -8.21
CA VAL A 183 -1.22 13.42 -8.32
C VAL A 183 -2.65 13.28 -8.83
N VAL A 184 -2.89 12.40 -9.80
CA VAL A 184 -4.18 12.29 -10.50
C VAL A 184 -5.21 11.50 -9.69
N VAL A 185 -4.82 10.39 -9.06
CA VAL A 185 -5.73 9.50 -8.31
C VAL A 185 -6.49 10.24 -7.20
N PRO A 186 -5.83 11.05 -6.34
CA PRO A 186 -6.54 11.79 -5.30
C PRO A 186 -7.61 12.74 -5.86
N LEU A 187 -7.33 13.40 -7.00
CA LEU A 187 -8.28 14.29 -7.66
C LEU A 187 -9.48 13.53 -8.23
N LEU A 188 -9.24 12.35 -8.80
CA LEU A 188 -10.32 11.49 -9.31
C LEU A 188 -11.24 11.02 -8.17
N TYR A 189 -10.68 10.69 -7.00
CA TYR A 189 -11.44 10.33 -5.81
C TYR A 189 -12.35 11.46 -5.30
N VAL A 190 -11.83 12.68 -5.22
CA VAL A 190 -12.65 13.86 -4.88
C VAL A 190 -13.77 14.05 -5.90
N GLY A 191 -13.45 13.99 -7.19
CA GLY A 191 -14.44 14.12 -8.27
C GLY A 191 -15.53 13.05 -8.20
N LEU A 192 -15.15 11.80 -7.98
CA LEU A 192 -16.07 10.67 -7.86
C LEU A 192 -17.00 10.82 -6.65
N GLY A 193 -16.47 11.22 -5.50
CA GLY A 193 -17.28 11.41 -4.31
C GLY A 193 -18.26 12.59 -4.44
N ILE A 194 -17.84 13.70 -5.07
CA ILE A 194 -18.74 14.80 -5.44
C ILE A 194 -19.85 14.30 -6.38
N PHE A 195 -19.50 13.48 -7.38
CA PHE A 195 -20.48 12.90 -8.31
C PHE A 195 -21.53 12.05 -7.59
N ILE A 196 -21.12 11.19 -6.65
CA ILE A 196 -22.00 10.35 -5.83
C ILE A 196 -22.95 11.22 -4.98
N VAL A 197 -22.41 12.25 -4.31
CA VAL A 197 -23.20 13.19 -3.49
C VAL A 197 -24.25 13.94 -4.33
N ILE A 198 -23.88 14.45 -5.50
CA ILE A 198 -24.81 15.17 -6.37
C ILE A 198 -25.88 14.24 -6.93
N LYS A 199 -25.49 13.05 -7.42
CA LYS A 199 -26.41 12.09 -8.06
C LYS A 199 -27.47 11.57 -7.08
N SER A 200 -27.09 11.37 -5.82
CA SER A 200 -27.99 10.83 -4.79
C SER A 200 -29.09 11.77 -4.30
N HIS A 201 -29.00 13.07 -4.58
CA HIS A 201 -29.89 14.10 -4.01
C HIS A 201 -29.96 14.10 -2.47
N CYS A 202 -28.94 13.57 -1.77
CA CYS A 202 -28.97 13.42 -0.32
C CYS A 202 -29.05 14.75 0.44
N TYR A 203 -28.42 15.80 -0.09
CA TYR A 203 -28.49 17.16 0.48
C TYR A 203 -29.88 17.78 0.35
N PRO A 204 -30.47 17.89 -0.86
CA PRO A 204 -31.85 18.36 -1.01
C PRO A 204 -32.85 17.61 -0.13
N TRP A 205 -32.79 16.28 -0.09
CA TRP A 205 -33.68 15.45 0.74
C TRP A 205 -33.52 15.78 2.23
N SER A 206 -32.29 15.92 2.70
CA SER A 206 -32.02 16.24 4.12
C SER A 206 -32.48 17.65 4.47
N ILE A 207 -32.30 18.62 3.57
CA ILE A 207 -32.74 20.01 3.76
C ILE A 207 -34.27 20.05 3.91
N GLU A 208 -35.00 19.41 3.01
CA GLU A 208 -36.47 19.36 3.07
C GLU A 208 -36.95 18.73 4.38
N ARG A 209 -36.33 17.63 4.81
CA ARG A 209 -36.67 16.96 6.07
C ARG A 209 -36.41 17.80 7.32
N ILE A 210 -35.39 18.66 7.28
CA ILE A 210 -35.08 19.59 8.37
C ILE A 210 -36.06 20.77 8.32
N ASP A 211 -36.33 21.33 7.14
CA ASP A 211 -37.24 22.45 6.95
C ASP A 211 -38.69 22.10 7.35
N GLU A 212 -39.12 20.85 7.16
CA GLU A 212 -40.40 20.34 7.66
C GLU A 212 -40.50 20.37 9.20
N ARG A 213 -39.36 20.31 9.91
CA ARG A 213 -39.30 20.23 11.39
C ARG A 213 -39.07 21.58 12.06
N PHE A 214 -38.63 22.60 11.34
CA PHE A 214 -38.25 23.90 11.90
C PHE A 214 -38.86 25.07 11.11
N LEU A 215 -39.49 26.01 11.82
CA LEU A 215 -40.01 27.24 11.22
C LEU A 215 -38.85 28.10 10.69
N GLY A 216 -38.96 28.58 9.44
CA GLY A 216 -38.00 29.52 8.84
C GLY A 216 -37.03 28.94 7.81
N GLY A 217 -37.13 27.66 7.45
CA GLY A 217 -36.30 27.03 6.41
C GLY A 217 -34.78 26.99 6.70
N PRO A 218 -34.33 26.65 7.92
CA PRO A 218 -32.91 26.70 8.28
C PRO A 218 -32.07 25.54 7.72
N GLY A 219 -32.67 24.56 7.04
CA GLY A 219 -32.08 23.28 6.65
C GLY A 219 -30.82 23.41 5.82
N LYS A 220 -30.75 24.40 4.92
CA LYS A 220 -29.53 24.71 4.14
C LYS A 220 -28.36 25.13 5.04
N ALA A 221 -28.62 26.02 6.00
CA ALA A 221 -27.60 26.53 6.90
C ALA A 221 -27.15 25.45 7.90
N ILE A 222 -28.10 24.70 8.46
CA ILE A 222 -27.83 23.63 9.42
C ILE A 222 -27.00 22.52 8.76
N LEU A 223 -27.46 22.00 7.62
CA LEU A 223 -26.78 20.89 6.96
C LEU A 223 -25.40 21.30 6.42
N GLY A 224 -25.28 22.50 5.84
CA GLY A 224 -24.01 23.03 5.39
C GLY A 224 -23.00 23.19 6.53
N THR A 225 -23.44 23.72 7.67
CA THR A 225 -22.59 23.90 8.85
C THR A 225 -22.18 22.56 9.45
N LEU A 226 -23.11 21.61 9.57
CA LEU A 226 -22.82 20.27 10.09
C LEU A 226 -21.81 19.52 9.22
N THR A 227 -22.01 19.48 7.90
CA THR A 227 -21.04 18.85 6.99
C THR A 227 -19.68 19.55 7.10
N ALA A 228 -19.64 20.87 7.11
CA ALA A 228 -18.38 21.62 7.21
C ALA A 228 -17.62 21.31 8.51
N ILE A 229 -18.31 21.24 9.65
CA ILE A 229 -17.71 20.87 10.94
C ILE A 229 -17.16 19.44 10.89
N ILE A 230 -17.93 18.48 10.37
CA ILE A 230 -17.50 17.09 10.26
C ILE A 230 -16.26 16.98 9.37
N LEU A 231 -16.26 17.60 8.19
CA LEU A 231 -15.12 17.59 7.29
C LEU A 231 -13.90 18.28 7.91
N ALA A 232 -14.09 19.42 8.59
CA ALA A 232 -13.00 20.11 9.26
C ALA A 232 -12.39 19.28 10.39
N LEU A 233 -13.21 18.60 11.19
CA LEU A 233 -12.73 17.68 12.23
C LEU A 233 -11.97 16.50 11.62
N CYS A 234 -12.51 15.87 10.58
CA CYS A 234 -11.83 14.78 9.87
C CYS A 234 -10.49 15.25 9.27
N ILE A 235 -10.46 16.37 8.55
CA ILE A 235 -9.22 16.89 7.97
C ILE A 235 -8.21 17.24 9.07
N SER A 236 -8.66 17.85 10.17
CA SER A 236 -7.79 18.19 11.30
C SER A 236 -7.21 16.93 11.97
N THR A 237 -7.99 15.88 12.17
CA THR A 237 -7.50 14.61 12.72
C THR A 237 -6.54 13.91 11.75
N MET A 238 -6.81 13.95 10.44
CA MET A 238 -5.92 13.41 9.41
C MET A 238 -4.56 14.13 9.39
N VAL A 239 -4.57 15.47 9.40
CA VAL A 239 -3.36 16.31 9.50
C VAL A 239 -2.59 15.99 10.77
N TRP A 240 -3.27 15.94 11.91
CA TRP A 240 -2.65 15.64 13.20
C TRP A 240 -2.02 14.24 13.23
N PHE A 241 -2.74 13.21 12.74
CA PHE A 241 -2.24 11.85 12.66
C PHE A 241 -0.99 11.76 11.76
N ARG A 242 -1.03 12.44 10.61
CA ARG A 242 0.10 12.51 9.68
C ARG A 242 1.33 13.19 10.31
N MET A 243 1.13 14.33 10.97
CA MET A 243 2.20 15.04 11.68
C MET A 243 2.79 14.19 12.80
N ARG A 244 1.94 13.44 13.53
CA ARG A 244 2.37 12.56 14.62
C ARG A 244 3.18 11.36 14.11
N LYS A 245 2.79 10.75 12.99
CA LYS A 245 3.55 9.65 12.36
C LYS A 245 4.94 10.13 11.93
N ARG A 246 5.02 11.32 11.32
CA ARG A 246 6.30 11.95 10.96
C ARG A 246 7.20 12.22 12.17
N ALA A 247 6.65 12.74 13.27
CA ALA A 247 7.41 13.01 14.49
C ALA A 247 7.94 11.72 15.16
N ALA A 248 7.19 10.63 15.07
CA ALA A 248 7.64 9.32 15.57
C ALA A 248 8.79 8.76 14.73
N ASN A 249 8.70 8.85 13.39
CA ASN A 249 9.75 8.34 12.51
C ASN A 249 11.05 9.14 12.64
N GLN A 250 11.00 10.47 12.80
CA GLN A 250 12.19 11.29 13.03
C GLN A 250 12.97 10.91 14.31
N HIS A 251 12.28 10.46 15.36
CA HIS A 251 12.94 10.02 16.60
C HIS A 251 13.64 8.66 16.45
N THR A 252 13.12 7.77 15.60
CA THR A 252 13.73 6.45 15.34
C THR A 252 15.00 6.60 14.51
N THR A 253 14.96 7.35 13.39
CA THR A 253 16.13 7.55 12.51
C THR A 253 17.28 8.24 13.26
N ALA A 254 16.98 9.27 14.07
CA ALA A 254 17.98 9.95 14.89
C ALA A 254 18.61 9.05 15.97
N GLY A 255 17.89 8.04 16.45
CA GLY A 255 18.43 7.05 17.40
C GLY A 255 19.36 6.05 16.72
N THR A 256 19.00 5.57 15.53
CA THR A 256 19.80 4.61 14.74
C THR A 256 21.11 5.22 14.25
N ASP A 257 21.09 6.48 13.80
CA ASP A 257 22.31 7.19 13.35
C ASP A 257 23.32 7.39 14.48
N VAL A 258 22.83 7.63 15.71
CA VAL A 258 23.68 7.81 16.90
C VAL A 258 24.27 6.47 17.38
N GLU A 259 23.51 5.37 17.30
CA GLU A 259 24.01 4.02 17.63
C GLU A 259 25.07 3.57 16.62
N PHE A 260 24.84 3.79 15.32
CA PHE A 260 25.79 3.44 14.25
C PHE A 260 27.10 4.23 14.36
N GLN A 261 27.03 5.54 14.62
CA GLN A 261 28.24 6.34 14.90
C GLN A 261 28.99 5.86 16.15
N ARG A 262 28.27 5.39 17.18
CA ARG A 262 28.89 4.80 18.37
C ARG A 262 29.63 3.50 18.06
N GLU A 263 29.02 2.60 17.30
CA GLU A 263 29.65 1.33 16.91
C GLU A 263 30.88 1.53 16.02
N ASP A 264 30.84 2.48 15.07
CA ASP A 264 32.00 2.83 14.25
C ASP A 264 33.14 3.44 15.07
N THR A 265 32.81 4.34 16.02
CA THR A 265 33.80 4.92 16.94
C THR A 265 34.45 3.84 17.84
N ILE A 266 33.69 2.84 18.27
CA ILE A 266 34.20 1.71 19.07
C ILE A 266 35.07 0.78 18.20
N ARG A 267 34.72 0.56 16.93
CA ARG A 267 35.53 -0.22 15.98
C ARG A 267 36.86 0.45 15.66
N GLU A 268 36.88 1.75 15.42
CA GLU A 268 38.13 2.50 15.16
C GLU A 268 39.06 2.51 16.38
N SER A 269 38.50 2.69 17.59
CA SER A 269 39.29 2.68 18.83
C SER A 269 39.80 1.28 19.22
N GLY A 270 39.09 0.20 18.87
CA GLY A 270 39.56 -1.17 19.03
C GLY A 270 40.70 -1.55 18.09
N THR A 271 40.66 -1.06 16.84
CA THR A 271 41.69 -1.34 15.82
C THR A 271 43.00 -0.59 16.10
N SER A 272 42.92 0.60 16.69
CA SER A 272 44.11 1.41 17.01
C SER A 272 44.94 0.88 18.18
N ARG A 273 44.42 -0.05 18.99
CA ARG A 273 45.16 -0.69 20.10
C ARG A 273 45.87 -2.00 19.72
N SER A 274 45.57 -2.61 18.57
CA SER A 274 46.24 -3.86 18.13
C SER A 274 47.42 -3.64 17.17
N GLY A 275 47.69 -2.41 16.74
CA GLY A 275 48.74 -2.06 15.76
C GLY A 275 50.09 -1.60 16.35
N LEU A 276 50.28 -1.66 17.66
CA LEU A 276 51.49 -1.17 18.34
C LEU A 276 52.15 -2.27 19.18
N ARG A 277 52.52 -3.40 18.56
CA ARG A 277 53.47 -4.34 19.18
C ARG A 277 54.13 -5.33 18.22
N GLU A 278 54.55 -4.90 17.02
CA GLU A 278 55.33 -5.80 16.16
C GLU A 278 56.25 -5.05 15.18
N SER A 279 57.27 -4.38 15.72
CA SER A 279 58.53 -4.14 14.98
C SER A 279 59.51 -3.44 15.92
N ASP A 280 60.47 -4.20 16.46
CA ASP A 280 61.83 -3.70 16.66
C ASP A 280 62.81 -4.87 16.89
N ILE A 281 63.64 -5.04 15.85
CA ILE A 281 65.10 -5.30 15.92
C ILE A 281 65.59 -6.76 15.86
N SER A 282 66.36 -6.95 14.80
CA SER A 282 67.10 -8.09 14.29
C SER A 282 68.48 -8.26 14.94
N VAL A 283 68.84 -9.53 15.19
CA VAL A 283 70.15 -10.20 15.01
C VAL A 283 71.44 -9.51 15.48
N ALA A 284 72.12 -10.16 16.44
CA ALA A 284 73.59 -10.22 16.55
C ALA A 284 73.99 -11.64 16.98
N GLY A 285 75.01 -12.22 16.32
CA GLY A 285 75.33 -13.64 16.39
C GLY A 285 76.52 -14.06 17.27
N ILE A 286 76.81 -15.36 17.12
CA ILE A 286 78.09 -16.09 17.32
C ILE A 286 78.38 -16.73 18.70
N ASP A 287 78.41 -18.07 18.63
CA ASP A 287 79.35 -19.08 19.17
C ASP A 287 79.08 -20.04 20.33
N GLU A 288 79.42 -21.29 19.98
CA GLU A 288 79.93 -22.44 20.70
C GLU A 288 79.12 -23.22 21.78
N LYS A 289 78.84 -24.48 21.40
CA LYS A 289 79.23 -25.74 22.08
C LYS A 289 78.56 -26.10 23.42
N SER A 290 77.82 -27.21 23.42
CA SER A 290 78.12 -28.44 24.19
C SER A 290 76.89 -29.35 24.41
N MET A 291 77.07 -30.62 24.04
CA MET A 291 76.58 -31.87 24.65
C MET A 291 75.08 -32.21 24.80
N GLY A 292 74.78 -33.42 24.30
CA GLY A 292 73.79 -34.37 24.82
C GLY A 292 72.37 -34.13 24.31
N GLY A 293 71.64 -35.06 23.69
CA GLY A 293 71.75 -36.50 23.62
C GLY A 293 70.31 -37.04 23.45
N THR A 294 70.18 -38.09 22.65
CA THR A 294 69.14 -39.12 22.77
C THR A 294 67.77 -38.87 22.09
N GLU A 295 67.56 -39.64 21.00
CA GLU A 295 66.34 -40.33 20.53
C GLU A 295 65.06 -39.49 20.27
N VAL A 296 64.24 -39.71 19.22
CA VAL A 296 63.70 -40.97 18.69
C VAL A 296 63.33 -40.82 17.20
N LEU A 297 63.69 -41.84 16.43
CA LEU A 297 63.29 -42.23 15.07
C LEU A 297 61.75 -42.33 14.92
N SER A 298 61.11 -41.64 13.96
CA SER A 298 60.68 -42.17 12.63
C SER A 298 59.36 -42.97 12.55
N ILE A 299 58.74 -42.88 11.36
CA ILE A 299 57.88 -43.86 10.64
C ILE A 299 56.34 -43.59 10.69
N VAL A 300 55.76 -43.03 9.60
CA VAL A 300 54.95 -43.69 8.50
C VAL A 300 53.48 -43.88 8.95
N GLU A 301 52.36 -43.67 8.23
CA GLU A 301 51.87 -43.80 6.83
C GLU A 301 50.54 -42.97 6.77
N SER A 302 50.15 -42.18 5.77
CA SER A 302 49.66 -42.50 4.41
C SER A 302 48.42 -43.42 4.27
N LYS A 303 47.27 -42.77 3.96
CA LYS A 303 46.22 -43.12 2.95
C LYS A 303 45.10 -44.16 3.20
N GLY A 304 43.90 -43.77 2.72
CA GLY A 304 42.78 -44.61 2.27
C GLY A 304 41.49 -44.34 3.05
N ARG A 305 40.34 -43.97 2.49
CA ARG A 305 39.77 -43.96 1.12
C ARG A 305 38.74 -42.83 1.04
#